data_AF-A0A9P7K7E4-F1
#
_entry.id   AF-A0A9P7K7E4-F1
#
_cell.length_a   1.000
_cell.length_b   1.000
_cell.length_c   1.000
_cell.angle_alpha   90.00
_cell.angle_beta   90.00
_cell.angle_gamma   90.00
#
_symmetry.space_group_name_H-M   'P 1'
#
loop_
_entity.id
_entity.type
_entity.pdbx_description
1 polymer ?
#
loop_
_entity_poly.entity_id
_entity_poly.type
_entity_poly.pdbx_seq_one_letter_code
_entity_poly.pdbx_strand_id
1 'polypeptide(L)'
;MNIFNALKRKSDAFTLTTRATPLKRRKIGSEYVSVATSTRDMLSEKPPNFLQENSPTECTKPDRLYYFADGNIIIQSGPTLFRVHTDNLIKLGGVFEELLSLPQPDSDDAGYVDGVPLCPLFGTAPRDVRYLMAYAYGKITPKITCETQGYKLHWNSVVALLHLSHMLDLVAVRREVIDALKLVFPCGPEFTQLPPGIAGIKRKDRSLFLRTYPLQAINLFHRYNLHALMPMAYYRAAQLAISDIIDGVVSSDGNKVKIRADDVVRVLEGREQLRVSRRKVVYRWLNNFSPESEAQLPSDECLGKPSRISNETCFEYLLRMVLDFNRTGFMDSRHDALDTLPAHSDIIFQKHLCGTCYDTVTGELALGLVDNWMKLPTHFRLKEWAEIVEAQGLEDQRYED
;
A
#
# COMPACT_ATOMS: atom_id res chain seq x y z
N MET A 1 -10.97 -8.45 -30.11
CA MET A 1 -9.72 -9.17 -29.75
C MET A 1 -9.64 -9.16 -28.23
N ASN A 2 -10.18 -10.22 -27.62
CA ASN A 2 -10.86 -10.16 -26.33
C ASN A 2 -9.93 -10.13 -25.11
N ILE A 3 -10.29 -9.28 -24.14
CA ILE A 3 -9.76 -9.18 -22.77
C ILE A 3 -9.62 -10.57 -22.10
N PHE A 4 -10.51 -11.52 -22.44
CA PHE A 4 -10.46 -12.93 -22.04
C PHE A 4 -9.14 -13.66 -22.37
N ASN A 5 -8.50 -13.37 -23.50
CA ASN A 5 -7.25 -14.03 -23.89
C ASN A 5 -6.02 -13.52 -23.09
N ALA A 6 -6.11 -12.31 -22.52
CA ALA A 6 -5.07 -11.77 -21.65
C ALA A 6 -5.11 -12.37 -20.24
N LEU A 7 -6.29 -12.81 -19.77
CA LEU A 7 -6.51 -13.41 -18.45
C LEU A 7 -5.97 -14.84 -18.36
N LYS A 8 -6.11 -15.62 -19.43
CA LYS A 8 -5.68 -17.04 -19.48
C LYS A 8 -4.17 -17.24 -19.32
N ARG A 9 -3.33 -16.28 -19.74
CA ARG A 9 -1.86 -16.40 -19.65
C ARG A 9 -1.26 -16.05 -18.28
N LYS A 10 -2.02 -15.40 -17.39
CA LYS A 10 -1.52 -14.97 -16.06
C LYS A 10 -1.92 -15.91 -14.91
N SER A 11 -2.93 -16.78 -15.12
CA SER A 11 -3.43 -17.72 -14.10
C SER A 11 -2.42 -18.78 -13.69
N ASP A 12 -1.47 -19.16 -14.55
CA ASP A 12 -0.53 -20.25 -14.27
C ASP A 12 0.65 -19.83 -13.36
N ALA A 13 0.75 -18.55 -12.98
CA ALA A 13 1.97 -18.03 -12.38
C ALA A 13 2.02 -17.99 -10.84
N PHE A 14 0.91 -18.05 -10.08
CA PHE A 14 0.99 -17.83 -8.62
C PHE A 14 -0.14 -18.49 -7.81
N THR A 15 0.03 -19.77 -7.47
CA THR A 15 -0.73 -20.41 -6.40
C THR A 15 0.08 -20.34 -5.11
N LEU A 16 -0.29 -19.47 -4.16
CA LEU A 16 0.19 -19.52 -2.78
C LEU A 16 -0.98 -19.87 -1.86
N THR A 17 -1.11 -21.16 -1.58
CA THR A 17 -2.04 -21.75 -0.62
C THR A 17 -1.54 -21.52 0.81
N THR A 18 -2.25 -20.71 1.59
CA THR A 18 -2.09 -20.65 3.06
C THR A 18 -2.98 -21.72 3.69
N ARG A 19 -2.38 -22.85 4.11
CA ARG A 19 -3.03 -23.82 5.00
C ARG A 19 -2.94 -23.32 6.44
N ALA A 20 -4.07 -23.04 7.07
CA ALA A 20 -4.16 -22.78 8.51
C ALA A 20 -3.94 -24.08 9.29
N THR A 21 -3.13 -24.05 10.35
CA THR A 21 -3.00 -25.14 11.33
C THR A 21 -3.57 -24.69 12.69
N PRO A 22 -4.23 -25.55 13.47
CA PRO A 22 -4.93 -25.13 14.70
C PRO A 22 -3.96 -24.97 15.88
N LEU A 23 -4.09 -23.86 16.61
CA LEU A 23 -3.34 -23.58 17.83
C LEU A 23 -3.94 -24.30 19.06
N LYS A 24 -3.09 -24.98 19.83
CA LYS A 24 -3.43 -25.62 21.12
C LYS A 24 -3.58 -24.56 22.23
N ARG A 25 -4.67 -24.68 23.00
CA ARG A 25 -4.97 -23.90 24.22
C ARG A 25 -3.84 -23.99 25.26
N ARG A 26 -3.43 -22.85 25.81
CA ARG A 26 -2.61 -22.76 27.03
C ARG A 26 -3.36 -21.95 28.09
N LYS A 27 -3.39 -22.47 29.32
CA LYS A 27 -4.11 -21.95 30.49
C LYS A 27 -3.57 -20.58 30.93
N ILE A 28 -4.48 -19.66 31.24
CA ILE A 28 -4.21 -18.35 31.84
C ILE A 28 -4.18 -18.54 33.36
N GLY A 29 -3.07 -18.16 34.00
CA GLY A 29 -2.95 -17.99 35.45
C GLY A 29 -3.23 -16.53 35.80
N SER A 30 -4.08 -16.35 36.82
CA SER A 30 -4.51 -15.06 37.38
C SER A 30 -3.45 -14.53 38.33
N GLU A 31 -2.94 -13.31 38.13
CA GLU A 31 -2.33 -12.52 39.19
C GLU A 31 -2.90 -11.09 39.17
N TYR A 32 -3.58 -10.78 40.26
CA TYR A 32 -4.05 -9.48 40.70
C TYR A 32 -2.88 -8.69 41.28
N VAL A 33 -2.68 -7.43 40.84
CA VAL A 33 -1.97 -6.42 41.65
C VAL A 33 -2.67 -5.07 41.50
N SER A 34 -2.86 -4.45 42.66
CA SER A 34 -3.72 -3.32 42.98
C SER A 34 -3.28 -1.96 42.43
N VAL A 35 -4.29 -1.13 42.20
CA VAL A 35 -4.21 0.31 41.94
C VAL A 35 -4.00 1.04 43.26
N ALA A 36 -3.00 1.92 43.33
CA ALA A 36 -2.88 2.93 44.38
C ALA A 36 -2.73 4.31 43.73
N THR A 37 -3.71 5.16 43.99
CA THR A 37 -3.75 6.60 43.72
C THR A 37 -2.94 7.37 44.76
N SER A 38 -2.19 8.39 44.33
CA SER A 38 -1.81 9.50 45.21
C SER A 38 -1.67 10.79 44.41
N THR A 39 -2.35 11.82 44.89
CA THR A 39 -2.43 13.18 44.36
C THR A 39 -1.48 14.14 45.08
N ARG A 40 -1.08 15.19 44.35
CA ARG A 40 -0.54 16.51 44.77
C ARG A 40 0.92 16.57 45.27
N ASP A 41 1.76 17.36 44.59
CA ASP A 41 1.99 18.77 44.95
C ASP A 41 2.78 19.52 43.86
N MET A 42 2.48 20.81 43.71
CA MET A 42 3.26 21.78 42.93
C MET A 42 4.14 22.59 43.89
N LEU A 43 5.38 22.90 43.49
CA LEU A 43 5.97 24.25 43.48
C LEU A 43 7.47 24.21 43.10
N SER A 44 7.81 25.07 42.12
CA SER A 44 9.06 25.85 42.00
C SER A 44 10.42 25.13 41.97
N GLU A 45 11.07 25.12 40.80
CA GLU A 45 12.54 25.30 40.70
C GLU A 45 12.97 25.87 39.33
N LYS A 46 14.00 26.72 39.37
CA LYS A 46 14.53 27.63 38.33
C LYS A 46 15.19 26.89 37.13
N PRO A 47 15.36 27.54 35.96
CA PRO A 47 15.82 26.87 34.75
C PRO A 47 17.31 26.50 34.85
N PRO A 48 17.73 25.29 34.41
CA PRO A 48 19.14 24.97 34.32
C PRO A 48 19.74 25.58 33.06
N ASN A 49 20.92 26.19 33.25
CA ASN A 49 21.82 26.70 32.23
C ASN A 49 21.96 25.76 31.03
N PHE A 50 21.67 26.26 29.82
CA PHE A 50 22.15 25.67 28.57
C PHE A 50 23.63 26.02 28.39
N LEU A 51 24.51 25.27 29.07
CA LEU A 51 25.89 25.12 28.60
C LEU A 51 25.91 23.92 27.66
N GLN A 52 26.38 24.17 26.43
CA GLN A 52 26.60 23.18 25.38
C GLN A 52 27.35 21.97 25.92
N GLU A 53 26.65 20.84 26.05
CA GLU A 53 27.30 19.54 26.06
C GLU A 53 27.69 19.21 24.62
N ASN A 54 29.00 19.25 24.37
CA ASN A 54 29.62 18.73 23.16
C ASN A 54 29.23 17.26 22.99
N SER A 55 28.34 16.98 22.05
CA SER A 55 28.09 15.62 21.57
C SER A 55 29.39 15.08 20.92
N PRO A 56 29.66 13.76 20.99
CA PRO A 56 30.82 13.18 20.34
C PRO A 56 30.70 13.46 18.84
N THR A 57 31.70 14.11 18.26
CA THR A 57 31.78 14.31 16.80
C THR A 57 31.78 12.93 16.15
N GLU A 58 30.63 12.46 15.65
CA GLU A 58 30.56 11.23 14.89
C GLU A 58 31.53 11.34 13.71
N CYS A 59 32.53 10.45 13.66
CA CYS A 59 33.51 10.45 12.58
C CYS A 59 32.80 10.24 11.24
N THR A 60 32.86 11.27 10.39
CA THR A 60 32.30 11.22 9.03
C THR A 60 33.00 10.15 8.21
N LYS A 61 32.23 9.30 7.52
CA LYS A 61 32.76 8.18 6.73
C LYS A 61 32.29 8.22 5.26
N PRO A 62 33.16 7.87 4.30
CA PRO A 62 32.77 7.66 2.91
C PRO A 62 31.68 6.58 2.75
N ASP A 63 30.67 6.84 1.91
CA ASP A 63 29.75 5.80 1.46
C ASP A 63 30.47 4.76 0.59
N ARG A 64 30.11 3.49 0.74
CA ARG A 64 30.79 2.39 0.03
C ARG A 64 30.45 2.29 -1.45
N LEU A 65 29.31 2.85 -1.88
CA LEU A 65 28.80 2.73 -3.25
C LEU A 65 28.89 4.06 -4.01
N TYR A 66 28.74 5.18 -3.31
CA TYR A 66 28.65 6.52 -3.91
C TYR A 66 29.71 7.45 -3.34
N TYR A 67 30.97 7.06 -3.45
CA TYR A 67 32.13 7.89 -3.17
C TYR A 67 33.13 7.75 -4.31
N PHE A 68 32.89 8.51 -5.38
CA PHE A 68 33.65 8.42 -6.62
C PHE A 68 34.93 9.23 -6.55
N ALA A 69 36.05 8.69 -7.05
CA ALA A 69 37.34 9.37 -7.05
C ALA A 69 37.36 10.62 -7.95
N ASP A 70 36.51 10.64 -8.97
CA ASP A 70 36.31 11.73 -9.94
C ASP A 70 35.11 12.64 -9.60
N GLY A 71 34.41 12.40 -8.48
CA GLY A 71 33.29 13.25 -8.06
C GLY A 71 33.75 14.67 -7.72
N ASN A 72 32.96 15.66 -8.15
CA ASN A 72 33.23 17.09 -8.05
C ASN A 72 32.38 17.81 -6.99
N ILE A 73 31.57 17.06 -6.22
CA ILE A 73 30.86 17.56 -5.04
C ILE A 73 30.72 16.45 -3.99
N ILE A 74 30.78 16.80 -2.71
CA ILE A 74 30.53 15.89 -1.59
C ILE A 74 29.22 16.26 -0.91
N ILE A 75 28.23 15.39 -0.98
CA ILE A 75 27.00 15.49 -0.22
C ILE A 75 27.19 14.85 1.16
N GLN A 76 26.92 15.57 2.23
CA GLN A 76 26.95 15.03 3.58
C GLN A 76 25.54 14.78 4.11
N SER A 77 25.28 13.57 4.59
CA SER A 77 24.05 13.19 5.28
C SER A 77 24.42 12.51 6.59
N GLY A 78 24.15 13.18 7.71
CA GLY A 78 24.64 12.75 9.04
C GLY A 78 26.13 12.42 9.02
N PRO A 79 26.55 11.21 9.47
CA PRO A 79 27.95 10.82 9.49
C PRO A 79 28.45 10.25 8.15
N THR A 80 27.69 10.34 7.06
CA THR A 80 28.05 9.71 5.77
C THR A 80 28.32 10.74 4.69
N LEU A 81 29.44 10.58 3.98
CA LEU A 81 29.86 11.40 2.85
C LEU A 81 29.60 10.68 1.53
N PHE A 82 29.01 11.38 0.58
CA PHE A 82 28.72 10.90 -0.77
C PHE A 82 29.45 11.78 -1.77
N ARG A 83 30.59 11.31 -2.28
CA ARG A 83 31.34 12.04 -3.33
C ARG A 83 30.75 11.69 -4.69
N VAL A 84 30.04 12.64 -5.30
CA VAL A 84 29.20 12.44 -6.47
C VAL A 84 29.44 13.51 -7.53
N HIS A 85 28.67 13.45 -8.61
CA HIS A 85 28.84 14.33 -9.78
C HIS A 85 27.69 15.33 -9.86
N THR A 86 28.02 16.62 -9.94
CA THR A 86 27.10 17.75 -10.07
C THR A 86 26.05 17.51 -11.17
N ASP A 87 26.47 17.01 -12.35
CA ASP A 87 25.56 16.76 -13.49
C ASP A 87 24.43 15.78 -13.18
N ASN A 88 24.64 14.83 -12.26
CA ASN A 88 23.58 13.89 -11.86
C ASN A 88 22.67 14.49 -10.78
N LEU A 89 23.15 15.46 -10.01
CA LEU A 89 22.33 16.21 -9.05
C LEU A 89 21.45 17.23 -9.78
N ILE A 90 21.99 17.96 -10.76
CA ILE A 90 21.23 18.92 -11.59
C ILE A 90 20.03 18.23 -12.25
N LYS A 91 20.21 17.01 -12.76
CA LYS A 91 19.10 16.23 -13.35
C LYS A 91 17.95 15.92 -12.39
N LEU A 92 18.17 16.01 -11.07
CA LEU A 92 17.11 15.81 -10.07
C LEU A 92 16.21 17.05 -9.93
N GLY A 93 16.68 18.23 -10.35
CA GLY A 93 15.97 19.50 -10.21
C GLY A 93 15.99 20.06 -8.78
N GLY A 94 15.06 20.99 -8.52
CA GLY A 94 14.77 21.53 -7.19
C GLY A 94 15.98 22.24 -6.57
N VAL A 95 16.19 21.98 -5.27
CA VAL A 95 17.28 22.60 -4.49
C VAL A 95 18.65 22.41 -5.13
N PHE A 96 18.88 21.34 -5.88
CA PHE A 96 20.18 21.11 -6.52
C PHE A 96 20.45 22.07 -7.69
N GLU A 97 19.43 22.44 -8.48
CA GLU A 97 19.62 23.43 -9.55
C GLU A 97 19.95 24.80 -8.97
N GLU A 98 19.21 25.22 -7.94
CA GLU A 98 19.42 26.51 -7.28
C GLU A 98 20.77 26.57 -6.58
N LEU A 99 21.09 25.58 -5.76
CA LEU A 99 22.33 25.54 -4.97
C LEU A 99 23.58 25.54 -5.85
N LEU A 100 23.53 24.83 -6.98
CA LEU A 100 24.66 24.69 -7.90
C LEU A 100 24.75 25.87 -8.90
N SER A 101 23.71 26.70 -9.00
CA SER A 101 23.75 27.95 -9.76
C SER A 101 24.43 29.10 -9.02
N LEU A 102 24.55 29.01 -7.69
CA LEU A 102 25.19 30.02 -6.86
C LEU A 102 26.73 29.96 -6.98
N PRO A 103 27.42 31.12 -6.87
CA PRO A 103 28.87 31.14 -6.75
C PRO A 103 29.30 30.27 -5.55
N GLN A 104 30.24 29.35 -5.77
CA GLN A 104 30.79 28.57 -4.66
C GLN A 104 31.64 29.47 -3.76
N PRO A 105 31.60 29.29 -2.42
CA PRO A 105 32.47 30.02 -1.50
C PRO A 105 33.93 29.75 -1.83
N ASP A 106 34.81 30.72 -1.56
CA ASP A 106 36.23 30.60 -1.83
C ASP A 106 36.84 29.39 -1.07
N SER A 107 37.87 28.77 -1.66
CA SER A 107 38.46 27.50 -1.18
C SER A 107 39.06 27.53 0.22
N ASP A 108 39.19 28.72 0.82
CA ASP A 108 39.74 28.93 2.16
C ASP A 108 38.68 28.83 3.29
N ASP A 109 37.39 28.71 2.93
CA ASP A 109 36.30 28.49 3.88
C ASP A 109 36.14 26.99 4.24
N ALA A 110 35.58 26.71 5.42
CA ALA A 110 35.36 25.37 6.00
C ALA A 110 34.40 24.44 5.18
N GLY A 111 34.12 24.78 3.93
CA GLY A 111 33.20 24.13 3.02
C GLY A 111 33.84 23.12 2.06
N TYR A 112 35.09 22.70 2.27
CA TYR A 112 35.77 21.72 1.41
C TYR A 112 36.25 20.49 2.17
N VAL A 113 36.12 19.32 1.54
CA VAL A 113 36.69 18.04 2.02
C VAL A 113 37.49 17.43 0.87
N ASP A 114 38.75 17.12 1.10
CA ASP A 114 39.70 16.62 0.08
C ASP A 114 39.79 17.53 -1.17
N GLY A 115 39.67 18.85 -0.99
CA GLY A 115 39.67 19.82 -2.09
C GLY A 115 38.39 19.82 -2.95
N VAL A 116 37.33 19.14 -2.49
CA VAL A 116 36.03 19.08 -3.15
C VAL A 116 34.97 19.81 -2.31
N PRO A 117 34.09 20.63 -2.93
CA PRO A 117 33.03 21.32 -2.21
C PRO A 117 32.14 20.36 -1.42
N LEU A 118 31.86 20.70 -0.16
CA LEU A 118 31.00 19.98 0.77
C LEU A 118 29.63 20.65 0.84
N CYS A 119 28.58 19.88 0.59
CA CYS A 119 27.18 20.30 0.69
C CYS A 119 26.45 19.44 1.73
N PRO A 120 26.28 19.93 2.96
CA PRO A 120 25.49 19.25 3.99
C PRO A 120 23.99 19.25 3.67
N LEU A 121 23.38 18.07 3.60
CA LEU A 121 21.93 17.88 3.53
C LEU A 121 21.37 17.56 4.92
N PHE A 122 21.09 18.61 5.68
CA PHE A 122 20.53 18.49 7.03
C PHE A 122 19.17 17.78 7.03
N GLY A 123 18.88 17.04 8.12
CA GLY A 123 17.61 16.32 8.27
C GLY A 123 17.42 15.09 7.39
N THR A 124 18.41 14.75 6.55
CA THR A 124 18.37 13.55 5.70
C THR A 124 19.00 12.34 6.38
N ALA A 125 18.47 11.14 6.11
CA ALA A 125 19.08 9.89 6.52
C ALA A 125 20.03 9.36 5.43
N PRO A 126 21.23 8.85 5.76
CA PRO A 126 22.17 8.29 4.77
C PRO A 126 21.57 7.18 3.89
N ARG A 127 20.63 6.40 4.46
CA ARG A 127 19.92 5.35 3.73
C ARG A 127 19.08 5.93 2.59
N ASP A 128 18.40 7.04 2.84
CA ASP A 128 17.50 7.64 1.87
C ASP A 128 18.30 8.35 0.78
N VAL A 129 19.36 9.07 1.17
CA VAL A 129 20.29 9.69 0.21
C VAL A 129 20.92 8.63 -0.70
N ARG A 130 21.24 7.44 -0.18
CA ARG A 130 21.70 6.33 -1.02
C ARG A 130 20.67 5.89 -2.06
N TYR A 131 19.37 5.87 -1.72
CA TYR A 131 18.32 5.60 -2.71
C TYR A 131 18.20 6.74 -3.74
N LEU A 132 18.34 7.99 -3.31
CA LEU A 132 18.37 9.13 -4.23
C LEU A 132 19.55 9.06 -5.19
N MET A 133 20.76 8.76 -4.70
CA MET A 133 21.93 8.56 -5.56
C MET A 133 21.75 7.36 -6.50
N ALA A 134 21.19 6.25 -6.01
CA ALA A 134 20.87 5.12 -6.88
C ALA A 134 19.88 5.50 -7.99
N TYR A 135 18.92 6.36 -7.71
CA TYR A 135 17.98 6.89 -8.70
C TYR A 135 18.69 7.83 -9.68
N ALA A 136 19.45 8.82 -9.19
CA ALA A 136 20.19 9.79 -10.00
C ALA A 136 21.16 9.14 -11.01
N TYR A 137 21.76 8.01 -10.62
CA TYR A 137 22.68 7.24 -11.46
C TYR A 137 21.98 6.12 -12.27
N GLY A 138 20.64 6.13 -12.35
CA GLY A 138 19.85 5.17 -13.14
C GLY A 138 19.97 3.72 -12.68
N LYS A 139 20.38 3.48 -11.42
CA LYS A 139 20.52 2.13 -10.84
C LYS A 139 19.21 1.58 -10.32
N ILE A 140 18.25 2.46 -10.02
CA ILE A 140 16.90 2.08 -9.63
C ILE A 140 15.89 3.00 -10.30
N THR A 141 14.67 2.49 -10.46
CA THR A 141 13.49 3.27 -10.81
C THR A 141 12.39 2.99 -9.78
N PRO A 142 11.51 3.96 -9.45
CA PRO A 142 10.36 3.72 -8.57
C PRO A 142 9.44 2.60 -9.10
N LYS A 143 9.31 2.55 -10.43
CA LYS A 143 8.55 1.56 -11.20
C LYS A 143 9.51 0.63 -11.95
N ILE A 144 9.54 -0.64 -11.56
CA ILE A 144 10.34 -1.69 -12.20
C ILE A 144 9.48 -2.44 -13.20
N THR A 145 9.89 -2.53 -14.46
CA THR A 145 9.23 -3.39 -15.46
C THR A 145 9.77 -4.82 -15.33
N CYS A 146 8.89 -5.81 -15.21
CA CYS A 146 9.22 -7.22 -15.20
C CYS A 146 8.50 -7.93 -16.36
N GLU A 147 9.26 -8.45 -17.31
CA GLU A 147 8.76 -9.10 -18.54
C GLU A 147 7.73 -10.20 -18.27
N THR A 148 7.88 -10.92 -17.14
CA THR A 148 7.02 -12.05 -16.78
C THR A 148 5.92 -11.73 -15.76
N GLN A 149 6.03 -10.61 -15.02
CA GLN A 149 5.16 -10.32 -13.87
C GLN A 149 4.52 -8.92 -13.91
N GLY A 150 4.70 -8.18 -15.01
CA GLY A 150 4.23 -6.80 -15.14
C GLY A 150 5.07 -5.82 -14.33
N TYR A 151 4.48 -4.78 -13.78
CA TYR A 151 5.22 -3.79 -13.00
C TYR A 151 5.50 -4.28 -11.57
N LYS A 152 6.57 -3.77 -10.96
CA LYS A 152 6.85 -3.92 -9.53
C LYS A 152 7.26 -2.58 -8.93
N LEU A 153 6.86 -2.37 -7.68
CA LEU A 153 7.25 -1.18 -6.90
C LEU A 153 8.31 -1.55 -5.87
N HIS A 154 9.45 -0.86 -5.84
CA HIS A 154 10.46 -1.07 -4.81
C HIS A 154 10.16 -0.22 -3.56
N TRP A 155 9.51 -0.81 -2.56
CA TRP A 155 8.92 -0.07 -1.43
C TRP A 155 9.88 0.89 -0.74
N ASN A 156 11.05 0.40 -0.32
CA ASN A 156 12.03 1.22 0.40
C ASN A 156 12.58 2.38 -0.44
N SER A 157 12.62 2.23 -1.76
CA SER A 157 13.06 3.28 -2.67
C SER A 157 11.99 4.36 -2.74
N VAL A 158 10.74 3.95 -2.99
CA VAL A 158 9.58 4.84 -3.04
C VAL A 158 9.41 5.65 -1.75
N VAL A 159 9.55 5.03 -0.57
CA VAL A 159 9.46 5.75 0.71
C VAL A 159 10.56 6.80 0.85
N ALA A 160 11.82 6.44 0.54
CA ALA A 160 12.95 7.35 0.62
C ALA A 160 12.84 8.50 -0.40
N LEU A 161 12.51 8.18 -1.65
CA LEU A 161 12.36 9.16 -2.72
C LEU A 161 11.15 10.07 -2.50
N LEU A 162 10.03 9.58 -1.95
CA LEU A 162 8.89 10.43 -1.58
C LEU A 162 9.29 11.45 -0.51
N HIS A 163 10.04 10.99 0.50
CA HIS A 163 10.52 11.86 1.57
C HIS A 163 11.49 12.93 1.06
N LEU A 164 12.53 12.51 0.34
CA LEU A 164 13.55 13.44 -0.16
C LEU A 164 13.04 14.35 -1.26
N SER A 165 12.16 13.87 -2.15
CA SER A 165 11.57 14.73 -3.17
C SER A 165 10.69 15.82 -2.58
N HIS A 166 10.02 15.57 -1.46
CA HIS A 166 9.30 16.62 -0.74
C HIS A 166 10.26 17.58 -0.02
N MET A 167 11.29 17.07 0.67
CA MET A 167 12.20 17.92 1.44
C MET A 167 13.14 18.77 0.59
N LEU A 168 13.53 18.27 -0.59
CA LEU A 168 14.50 18.91 -1.49
C LEU A 168 13.83 19.51 -2.75
N ASP A 169 12.49 19.56 -2.74
CA ASP A 169 11.67 20.08 -3.83
C ASP A 169 11.96 19.46 -5.22
N LEU A 170 12.09 18.13 -5.25
CA LEU A 170 12.40 17.38 -6.48
C LEU A 170 11.10 17.01 -7.19
N VAL A 171 10.43 17.99 -7.80
CA VAL A 171 9.08 17.88 -8.39
C VAL A 171 8.96 16.68 -9.36
N ALA A 172 9.90 16.52 -10.29
CA ALA A 172 9.87 15.40 -11.25
C ALA A 172 9.99 14.03 -10.55
N VAL A 173 10.87 13.92 -9.56
CA VAL A 173 11.04 12.69 -8.75
C VAL A 173 9.78 12.40 -7.96
N ARG A 174 9.17 13.42 -7.36
CA ARG A 174 7.91 13.30 -6.60
C ARG A 174 6.81 12.74 -7.49
N ARG A 175 6.63 13.29 -8.70
CA ARG A 175 5.62 12.83 -9.67
C ARG A 175 5.82 11.36 -10.04
N GLU A 176 7.04 10.95 -10.38
CA GLU A 176 7.34 9.55 -10.70
C GLU A 176 7.07 8.59 -9.53
N VAL A 177 7.37 9.02 -8.30
CA VAL A 177 7.13 8.23 -7.10
C VAL A 177 5.63 8.09 -6.82
N ILE A 178 4.85 9.16 -6.98
CA ILE A 178 3.39 9.13 -6.86
C ILE A 178 2.79 8.19 -7.90
N ASP A 179 3.23 8.27 -9.16
CA ASP A 179 2.76 7.39 -10.22
C ASP A 179 3.13 5.92 -9.97
N ALA A 180 4.29 5.65 -9.38
CA ALA A 180 4.62 4.32 -8.91
C ALA A 180 3.69 3.88 -7.76
N LEU A 181 3.40 4.75 -6.79
CA LEU A 181 2.48 4.45 -5.68
C LEU A 181 1.07 4.13 -6.16
N LYS A 182 0.54 4.84 -7.16
CA LYS A 182 -0.76 4.57 -7.81
C LYS A 182 -0.89 3.14 -8.34
N LEU A 183 0.23 2.49 -8.63
CA LEU A 183 0.21 1.08 -9.02
C LEU A 183 -0.22 0.19 -7.85
N VAL A 184 0.32 0.40 -6.65
CA VAL A 184 -0.02 -0.41 -5.46
C VAL A 184 -1.27 0.13 -4.75
N PHE A 185 -1.52 1.43 -4.88
CA PHE A 185 -2.67 2.11 -4.32
C PHE A 185 -3.46 2.79 -5.42
N PRO A 186 -4.17 2.03 -6.30
CA PRO A 186 -4.92 2.64 -7.37
C PRO A 186 -5.94 3.64 -6.82
N CYS A 187 -6.03 4.77 -7.50
CA CYS A 187 -6.92 5.87 -7.15
C CYS A 187 -7.71 6.30 -8.37
N GLY A 188 -9.00 6.57 -8.17
CA GLY A 188 -9.90 7.02 -9.22
C GLY A 188 -10.89 5.94 -9.67
N PRO A 189 -11.77 6.28 -10.63
CA PRO A 189 -12.89 5.41 -11.03
C PRO A 189 -12.46 4.19 -11.84
N GLU A 190 -11.23 4.18 -12.35
CA GLU A 190 -10.72 3.08 -13.15
C GLU A 190 -10.40 1.86 -12.27
N PHE A 191 -11.28 0.86 -12.34
CA PHE A 191 -11.07 -0.38 -11.62
C PHE A 191 -9.91 -1.18 -12.22
N THR A 192 -8.90 -1.48 -11.40
CA THR A 192 -7.78 -2.34 -11.78
C THR A 192 -7.79 -3.61 -10.95
N GLN A 193 -7.97 -4.76 -11.62
CA GLN A 193 -8.27 -6.02 -10.94
C GLN A 193 -7.11 -6.56 -10.07
N LEU A 194 -5.86 -6.17 -10.34
CA LEU A 194 -4.74 -6.61 -9.51
C LEU A 194 -3.65 -5.53 -9.42
N PRO A 195 -3.25 -5.13 -8.19
CA PRO A 195 -2.10 -4.27 -7.99
C PRO A 195 -0.82 -5.05 -8.35
N PRO A 196 0.17 -4.44 -9.01
CA PRO A 196 1.48 -5.03 -9.24
C PRO A 196 2.19 -5.48 -7.97
N GLY A 197 3.21 -6.32 -8.17
CA GLY A 197 4.01 -6.86 -7.10
C GLY A 197 4.85 -5.80 -6.38
N ILE A 198 5.16 -6.04 -5.11
CA ILE A 198 6.11 -5.21 -4.36
C ILE A 198 7.47 -5.91 -4.33
N ALA A 199 8.51 -5.20 -4.75
CA ALA A 199 9.91 -5.63 -4.78
C ALA A 199 10.72 -4.98 -3.63
N GLY A 200 11.99 -5.39 -3.50
CA GLY A 200 12.90 -4.83 -2.49
C GLY A 200 12.73 -5.38 -1.08
N ILE A 201 11.91 -6.42 -0.91
CA ILE A 201 11.63 -7.06 0.37
C ILE A 201 12.27 -8.46 0.40
N LYS A 202 13.12 -8.71 1.40
CA LYS A 202 13.73 -10.03 1.58
C LYS A 202 12.67 -11.05 1.95
N ARG A 203 12.83 -12.31 1.50
CA ARG A 203 11.85 -13.39 1.74
C ARG A 203 11.48 -13.54 3.22
N LYS A 204 12.48 -13.50 4.11
CA LYS A 204 12.29 -13.60 5.57
C LYS A 204 11.46 -12.46 6.17
N ASP A 205 11.49 -11.29 5.55
CA ASP A 205 10.84 -10.08 6.05
C ASP A 205 9.44 -9.89 5.43
N ARG A 206 9.05 -10.75 4.48
CA ARG A 206 7.79 -10.61 3.71
C ARG A 206 6.54 -10.65 4.59
N SER A 207 6.50 -11.53 5.59
CA SER A 207 5.34 -11.63 6.50
C SER A 207 5.19 -10.37 7.35
N LEU A 208 6.31 -9.85 7.88
CA LEU A 208 6.29 -8.62 8.65
C LEU A 208 5.92 -7.42 7.77
N PHE A 209 6.51 -7.35 6.57
CA PHE A 209 6.22 -6.32 5.59
C PHE A 209 4.73 -6.22 5.28
N LEU A 210 4.06 -7.35 5.00
CA LEU A 210 2.63 -7.39 4.70
C LEU A 210 1.75 -6.83 5.84
N ARG A 211 2.25 -6.83 7.08
CA ARG A 211 1.56 -6.28 8.24
C ARG A 211 1.87 -4.79 8.46
N THR A 212 3.07 -4.33 8.10
CA THR A 212 3.50 -2.94 8.35
C THR A 212 3.16 -1.99 7.19
N TYR A 213 3.25 -2.44 5.93
CA TYR A 213 3.16 -1.54 4.78
C TYR A 213 1.83 -0.78 4.63
N PRO A 214 0.64 -1.33 4.97
CA PRO A 214 -0.61 -0.56 4.85
C PRO A 214 -0.66 0.58 5.87
N LEU A 215 -0.16 0.34 7.09
CA LEU A 215 -0.08 1.33 8.16
C LEU A 215 0.96 2.41 7.82
N GLN A 216 2.11 2.01 7.28
CA GLN A 216 3.11 2.95 6.76
C GLN A 216 2.53 3.81 5.64
N ALA A 217 1.80 3.22 4.69
CA ALA A 217 1.17 3.94 3.60
C ALA A 217 0.20 5.03 4.08
N ILE A 218 -0.68 4.71 5.04
CA ILE A 218 -1.60 5.69 5.66
C ILE A 218 -0.83 6.88 6.22
N ASN A 219 0.24 6.62 6.99
CA ASN A 219 1.05 7.68 7.59
C ASN A 219 1.77 8.54 6.52
N LEU A 220 2.30 7.90 5.47
CA LEU A 220 2.96 8.61 4.37
C LEU A 220 1.96 9.49 3.62
N PHE A 221 0.75 8.97 3.35
CA PHE A 221 -0.27 9.71 2.59
C PHE A 221 -0.81 10.90 3.38
N HIS A 222 -0.95 10.79 4.69
CA HIS A 222 -1.20 11.95 5.56
C HIS A 222 -0.04 12.94 5.54
N ARG A 223 1.21 12.47 5.67
CA ARG A 223 2.38 13.35 5.77
C ARG A 223 2.65 14.16 4.51
N TYR A 224 2.35 13.60 3.33
CA TYR A 224 2.65 14.20 2.05
C TYR A 224 1.40 14.63 1.26
N ASN A 225 0.25 14.77 1.94
CA ASN A 225 -1.04 15.18 1.37
C ASN A 225 -1.46 14.37 0.12
N LEU A 226 -1.28 13.04 0.16
CA LEU A 226 -1.66 12.12 -0.92
C LEU A 226 -3.01 11.45 -0.63
N HIS A 227 -4.03 12.27 -0.35
CA HIS A 227 -5.35 11.81 0.08
C HIS A 227 -6.05 10.90 -0.95
N ALA A 228 -5.78 11.06 -2.25
CA ALA A 228 -6.31 10.18 -3.29
C ALA A 228 -5.91 8.71 -3.15
N LEU A 229 -4.77 8.43 -2.51
CA LEU A 229 -4.28 7.07 -2.31
C LEU A 229 -4.85 6.41 -1.04
N MET A 230 -5.52 7.17 -0.17
CA MET A 230 -6.01 6.68 1.12
C MET A 230 -7.09 5.60 1.06
N PRO A 231 -8.09 5.63 0.16
CA PRO A 231 -9.12 4.58 0.12
C PRO A 231 -8.51 3.17 -0.01
N MET A 232 -7.52 3.01 -0.88
CA MET A 232 -6.81 1.73 -1.03
C MET A 232 -5.86 1.43 0.15
N ALA A 233 -5.27 2.45 0.77
CA ALA A 233 -4.46 2.25 1.97
C ALA A 233 -5.31 1.71 3.14
N TYR A 234 -6.47 2.31 3.38
CA TYR A 234 -7.42 1.85 4.38
C TYR A 234 -7.99 0.47 4.04
N TYR A 235 -8.30 0.21 2.77
CA TYR A 235 -8.69 -1.11 2.29
C TYR A 235 -7.71 -2.21 2.70
N ARG A 236 -6.42 -1.97 2.43
CA ARG A 236 -5.34 -2.92 2.76
C ARG A 236 -5.14 -3.05 4.27
N ALA A 237 -5.25 -1.95 5.02
CA ALA A 237 -5.18 -1.98 6.47
C ALA A 237 -6.35 -2.75 7.10
N ALA A 238 -7.55 -2.66 6.52
CA ALA A 238 -8.72 -3.42 6.96
C ALA A 238 -8.52 -4.94 6.81
N GLN A 239 -7.58 -5.38 5.96
CA GLN A 239 -7.22 -6.79 5.82
C GLN A 239 -6.32 -7.34 6.95
N LEU A 240 -5.82 -6.47 7.83
CA LEU A 240 -4.94 -6.87 8.93
C LEU A 240 -5.71 -7.49 10.11
N ALA A 241 -4.96 -8.13 11.02
CA ALA A 241 -5.49 -8.54 12.31
C ALA A 241 -5.95 -7.30 13.11
N ILE A 242 -7.02 -7.43 13.88
CA ILE A 242 -7.56 -6.30 14.68
C ILE A 242 -6.48 -5.73 15.62
N SER A 243 -5.67 -6.60 16.23
CA SER A 243 -4.53 -6.17 17.07
C SER A 243 -3.50 -5.35 16.30
N ASP A 244 -3.24 -5.67 15.03
CA ASP A 244 -2.29 -4.92 14.21
C ASP A 244 -2.83 -3.53 13.87
N ILE A 245 -4.14 -3.41 13.68
CA ILE A 245 -4.81 -2.12 13.41
C ILE A 245 -4.80 -1.24 14.67
N ILE A 246 -5.17 -1.81 15.83
CA ILE A 246 -5.31 -1.06 17.10
C ILE A 246 -3.95 -0.77 17.73
N ASP A 247 -3.13 -1.81 17.91
CA ASP A 247 -1.88 -1.70 18.65
C ASP A 247 -0.73 -1.25 17.76
N GLY A 248 -0.83 -1.47 16.44
CA GLY A 248 0.26 -1.32 15.49
C GLY A 248 1.24 -2.51 15.50
N VAL A 249 2.22 -2.44 14.62
CA VAL A 249 3.14 -3.55 14.33
C VAL A 249 4.58 -3.12 14.60
N VAL A 250 5.34 -3.93 15.33
CA VAL A 250 6.77 -3.70 15.57
C VAL A 250 7.55 -4.07 14.31
N SER A 251 8.22 -3.09 13.71
CA SER A 251 9.04 -3.22 12.50
C SER A 251 10.39 -3.89 12.80
N SER A 252 11.13 -4.24 11.75
CA SER A 252 12.43 -4.94 11.85
C SER A 252 13.52 -4.14 12.57
N ASP A 253 13.35 -2.82 12.65
CA ASP A 253 14.21 -1.86 13.35
C ASP A 253 13.78 -1.62 14.81
N GLY A 254 12.77 -2.35 15.30
CA GLY A 254 12.23 -2.21 16.66
C GLY A 254 11.20 -1.10 16.82
N ASN A 255 11.01 -0.26 15.80
CA ASN A 255 10.05 0.84 15.84
C ASN A 255 8.62 0.33 15.68
N LYS A 256 7.69 0.86 16.46
CA LYS A 256 6.27 0.50 16.38
C LYS A 256 5.56 1.35 15.33
N VAL A 257 5.12 0.73 14.25
CA VAL A 257 4.30 1.38 13.21
C VAL A 257 2.85 1.39 13.67
N LYS A 258 2.33 2.58 14.00
CA LYS A 258 0.92 2.83 14.34
C LYS A 258 0.32 3.87 13.40
N ILE A 259 -1.00 3.87 13.27
CA ILE A 259 -1.79 4.92 12.63
C ILE A 259 -2.51 5.76 13.69
N ARG A 260 -3.07 6.91 13.30
CA ARG A 260 -3.78 7.83 14.21
C ARG A 260 -5.06 7.17 14.73
N ALA A 261 -5.54 7.58 15.91
CA ALA A 261 -6.76 7.03 16.50
C ALA A 261 -7.98 7.14 15.55
N ASP A 262 -8.13 8.27 14.88
CA ASP A 262 -9.21 8.47 13.90
C ASP A 262 -9.08 7.53 12.70
N ASP A 263 -7.86 7.22 12.27
CA ASP A 263 -7.62 6.25 11.19
C ASP A 263 -7.93 4.82 11.64
N VAL A 264 -7.64 4.47 12.91
CA VAL A 264 -8.06 3.19 13.49
C VAL A 264 -9.58 3.03 13.41
N VAL A 265 -10.33 4.06 13.85
CA VAL A 265 -11.79 4.05 13.78
C VAL A 265 -12.27 3.91 12.34
N ARG A 266 -11.74 4.71 11.41
CA ARG A 266 -12.09 4.64 9.97
C ARG A 266 -11.83 3.26 9.39
N VAL A 267 -10.68 2.66 9.67
CA VAL A 267 -10.32 1.32 9.17
C VAL A 267 -11.26 0.26 9.72
N LEU A 268 -11.58 0.29 11.02
CA LEU A 268 -12.46 -0.70 11.65
C LEU A 268 -13.91 -0.57 11.18
N GLU A 269 -14.43 0.64 11.04
CA GLU A 269 -15.76 0.88 10.49
C GLU A 269 -15.83 0.49 9.02
N GLY A 270 -14.83 0.87 8.23
CA GLY A 270 -14.75 0.48 6.83
C GLY A 270 -14.62 -1.02 6.65
N ARG A 271 -13.92 -1.73 7.55
CA ARG A 271 -13.88 -3.20 7.56
C ARG A 271 -15.27 -3.82 7.67
N GLU A 272 -16.14 -3.25 8.51
CA GLU A 272 -17.52 -3.71 8.64
C GLU A 272 -18.36 -3.36 7.40
N GLN A 273 -18.19 -2.15 6.84
CA GLN A 273 -18.86 -1.76 5.60
C GLN A 273 -18.45 -2.66 4.42
N LEU A 274 -17.17 -3.00 4.31
CA LEU A 274 -16.65 -3.93 3.30
C LEU A 274 -17.28 -5.32 3.41
N ARG A 275 -17.44 -5.83 4.64
CA ARG A 275 -18.11 -7.12 4.91
C ARG A 275 -19.58 -7.09 4.43
N VAL A 276 -20.31 -6.03 4.78
CA VAL A 276 -21.72 -5.85 4.37
C VAL A 276 -21.83 -5.67 2.86
N SER A 277 -20.94 -4.87 2.27
CA SER A 277 -20.92 -4.57 0.83
C SER A 277 -20.60 -5.81 0.00
N ARG A 278 -19.72 -6.69 0.48
CA ARG A 278 -19.44 -7.98 -0.18
C ARG A 278 -20.74 -8.76 -0.42
N ARG A 279 -21.59 -8.90 0.59
CA ARG A 279 -22.90 -9.59 0.47
C ARG A 279 -23.88 -8.80 -0.40
N LYS A 280 -24.03 -7.49 -0.15
CA LYS A 280 -25.11 -6.67 -0.74
C LYS A 280 -24.82 -6.13 -2.15
N VAL A 281 -23.55 -6.08 -2.55
CA VAL A 281 -23.10 -5.48 -3.81
C VAL A 281 -22.47 -6.55 -4.69
N VAL A 282 -21.36 -7.16 -4.25
CA VAL A 282 -20.62 -8.15 -5.08
C VAL A 282 -21.45 -9.41 -5.33
N TYR A 283 -22.14 -9.90 -4.32
CA TYR A 283 -22.96 -11.12 -4.38
C TYR A 283 -24.46 -10.83 -4.42
N ARG A 284 -24.88 -9.62 -4.79
CA ARG A 284 -26.30 -9.22 -4.82
C ARG A 284 -27.16 -10.16 -5.67
N TRP A 285 -26.59 -10.67 -6.76
CA TRP A 285 -27.23 -11.55 -7.72
C TRP A 285 -27.65 -12.89 -7.10
N LEU A 286 -27.03 -13.28 -5.98
CA LEU A 286 -27.43 -14.48 -5.23
C LEU A 286 -28.77 -14.33 -4.52
N ASN A 287 -29.25 -13.10 -4.29
CA ASN A 287 -30.56 -12.87 -3.66
C ASN A 287 -31.72 -13.34 -4.55
N ASN A 288 -31.47 -13.59 -5.84
CA ASN A 288 -32.45 -14.13 -6.77
C ASN A 288 -32.68 -15.64 -6.57
N PHE A 289 -31.88 -16.32 -5.75
CA PHE A 289 -31.97 -17.75 -5.49
C PHE A 289 -32.38 -18.01 -4.05
N SER A 290 -33.66 -18.37 -3.86
CA SER A 290 -34.21 -18.78 -2.56
C SER A 290 -34.95 -20.11 -2.70
N PRO A 291 -34.97 -20.98 -1.66
CA PRO A 291 -35.82 -22.15 -1.63
C PRO A 291 -37.32 -21.83 -1.76
N GLU A 292 -37.71 -20.61 -1.39
CA GLU A 292 -39.09 -20.12 -1.40
C GLU A 292 -39.48 -19.48 -2.74
N SER A 293 -38.51 -19.19 -3.60
CA SER A 293 -38.76 -18.65 -4.94
C SER A 293 -39.27 -19.76 -5.85
N GLU A 294 -40.28 -19.46 -6.67
CA GLU A 294 -40.56 -20.31 -7.84
C GLU A 294 -39.27 -20.48 -8.66
N ALA A 295 -39.03 -21.69 -9.19
CA ALA A 295 -37.81 -21.99 -9.92
C ALA A 295 -37.68 -21.08 -11.15
N GLN A 296 -36.94 -19.98 -10.99
CA GLN A 296 -36.68 -19.02 -12.05
C GLN A 296 -35.43 -19.42 -12.83
N LEU A 297 -35.46 -19.14 -14.12
CA LEU A 297 -34.29 -19.34 -14.96
C LEU A 297 -33.22 -18.29 -14.58
N PRO A 298 -31.95 -18.69 -14.36
CA PRO A 298 -30.91 -17.72 -13.99
C PRO A 298 -30.60 -16.68 -15.09
N SER A 299 -30.98 -16.99 -16.33
CA SER A 299 -30.96 -16.08 -17.47
C SER A 299 -32.14 -16.37 -18.39
N ASP A 300 -32.59 -15.36 -19.14
CA ASP A 300 -33.74 -15.48 -20.05
C ASP A 300 -33.54 -16.55 -21.15
N GLU A 301 -32.28 -16.80 -21.51
CA GLU A 301 -31.88 -17.80 -22.51
C GLU A 301 -31.55 -19.17 -21.90
N CYS A 302 -31.76 -19.37 -20.60
CA CYS A 302 -31.52 -20.66 -19.97
C CYS A 302 -32.63 -21.65 -20.34
N LEU A 303 -32.27 -22.83 -20.84
CA LEU A 303 -33.26 -23.86 -21.21
C LEU A 303 -33.78 -24.67 -20.01
N GLY A 304 -33.31 -24.39 -18.78
CA GLY A 304 -33.71 -25.14 -17.58
C GLY A 304 -33.33 -26.63 -17.61
N LYS A 305 -32.41 -27.03 -18.49
CA LYS A 305 -32.03 -28.44 -18.64
C LYS A 305 -30.93 -28.82 -17.65
N PRO A 306 -30.98 -30.03 -17.06
CA PRO A 306 -29.91 -30.51 -16.20
C PRO A 306 -28.58 -30.63 -16.95
N SER A 307 -27.49 -30.26 -16.27
CA SER A 307 -26.13 -30.52 -16.75
C SER A 307 -25.86 -32.03 -16.79
N ARG A 308 -25.14 -32.48 -17.82
CA ARG A 308 -24.70 -33.89 -17.94
C ARG A 308 -23.73 -34.31 -16.84
N ILE A 309 -23.09 -33.35 -16.17
CA ILE A 309 -22.05 -33.61 -15.18
C ILE A 309 -22.66 -33.77 -13.78
N SER A 310 -23.48 -32.81 -13.33
CA SER A 310 -24.05 -32.85 -11.99
C SER A 310 -25.47 -33.37 -11.93
N ASN A 311 -26.15 -33.52 -13.08
CA ASN A 311 -27.59 -33.78 -13.14
C ASN A 311 -28.44 -32.72 -12.40
N GLU A 312 -27.91 -31.51 -12.27
CA GLU A 312 -28.58 -30.33 -11.72
C GLU A 312 -28.86 -29.33 -12.84
N THR A 313 -30.00 -28.66 -12.79
CA THR A 313 -30.24 -27.44 -13.57
C THR A 313 -29.32 -26.31 -13.10
N CYS A 314 -29.17 -25.26 -13.92
CA CYS A 314 -28.39 -24.07 -13.52
C CYS A 314 -28.96 -23.43 -12.24
N PHE A 315 -30.29 -23.39 -12.08
CA PHE A 315 -30.95 -22.88 -10.88
C PHE A 315 -30.60 -23.72 -9.65
N GLU A 316 -30.75 -25.05 -9.73
CA GLU A 316 -30.44 -25.96 -8.61
C GLU A 316 -28.98 -25.85 -8.16
N TYR A 317 -28.04 -25.76 -9.11
CA TYR A 317 -26.63 -25.56 -8.81
C TYR A 317 -26.38 -24.23 -8.07
N LEU A 318 -26.95 -23.13 -8.56
CA LEU A 318 -26.78 -21.81 -7.94
C LEU A 318 -27.46 -21.73 -6.58
N LEU A 319 -28.63 -22.33 -6.43
CA LEU A 319 -29.32 -22.46 -5.14
C LEU A 319 -28.46 -23.25 -4.14
N ARG A 320 -27.88 -24.38 -4.54
CA ARG A 320 -26.96 -25.14 -3.70
C ARG A 320 -25.74 -24.30 -3.31
N MET A 321 -25.18 -23.53 -4.23
CA MET A 321 -24.07 -22.63 -3.93
C MET A 321 -24.45 -21.56 -2.89
N VAL A 322 -25.64 -20.98 -2.96
CA VAL A 322 -26.15 -20.03 -1.94
C VAL A 322 -26.24 -20.71 -0.58
N LEU A 323 -26.81 -21.91 -0.51
CA LEU A 323 -26.94 -22.67 0.72
C LEU A 323 -25.55 -23.00 1.32
N ASP A 324 -24.60 -23.40 0.50
CA ASP A 324 -23.22 -23.69 0.92
C ASP A 324 -22.51 -22.43 1.41
N PHE A 325 -22.67 -21.28 0.74
CA PHE A 325 -22.07 -20.01 1.15
C PHE A 325 -22.65 -19.52 2.47
N ASN A 326 -23.96 -19.66 2.68
CA ASN A 326 -24.61 -19.32 3.95
C ASN A 326 -24.14 -20.27 5.08
N ARG A 327 -24.10 -21.58 4.82
CA ARG A 327 -23.67 -22.59 5.80
C ARG A 327 -22.23 -22.39 6.26
N THR A 328 -21.34 -22.00 5.35
CA THR A 328 -19.92 -21.79 5.63
C THR A 328 -19.58 -20.38 6.12
N GLY A 329 -20.55 -19.46 6.08
CA GLY A 329 -20.30 -18.04 6.33
C GLY A 329 -19.34 -17.43 5.30
N PHE A 330 -19.27 -17.95 4.08
CA PHE A 330 -18.32 -17.52 3.05
C PHE A 330 -18.40 -16.01 2.75
N MET A 331 -19.62 -15.45 2.76
CA MET A 331 -19.84 -14.03 2.50
C MET A 331 -19.46 -13.13 3.70
N ASP A 332 -19.63 -13.62 4.94
CA ASP A 332 -19.46 -12.79 6.14
C ASP A 332 -18.10 -12.98 6.82
N SER A 333 -17.40 -14.07 6.52
CA SER A 333 -16.10 -14.40 7.11
C SER A 333 -14.93 -13.58 6.54
N ARG A 334 -15.16 -12.87 5.43
CA ARG A 334 -14.13 -12.07 4.73
C ARG A 334 -14.55 -10.61 4.62
N HIS A 335 -13.61 -9.72 4.82
CA HIS A 335 -13.73 -8.27 4.61
C HIS A 335 -12.95 -7.79 3.37
N ASP A 336 -12.56 -8.73 2.51
CA ASP A 336 -11.94 -8.45 1.22
C ASP A 336 -13.07 -8.22 0.21
N ALA A 337 -13.51 -6.97 0.03
CA ALA A 337 -14.68 -6.66 -0.79
C ALA A 337 -14.34 -6.43 -2.28
N LEU A 338 -13.05 -6.40 -2.62
CA LEU A 338 -12.52 -6.31 -3.98
C LEU A 338 -11.97 -7.65 -4.50
N ASP A 339 -11.96 -8.70 -3.67
CA ASP A 339 -11.72 -10.08 -4.11
C ASP A 339 -13.06 -10.79 -4.39
N THR A 340 -13.02 -11.75 -5.31
CA THR A 340 -14.20 -12.53 -5.73
C THR A 340 -14.01 -14.01 -5.40
N LEU A 341 -14.48 -14.88 -6.28
CA LEU A 341 -14.23 -16.30 -6.27
C LEU A 341 -12.83 -16.59 -6.82
N PRO A 342 -12.12 -17.58 -6.26
CA PRO A 342 -10.80 -17.97 -6.75
C PRO A 342 -10.86 -18.45 -8.21
N ALA A 343 -9.74 -18.34 -8.94
CA ALA A 343 -9.70 -18.64 -10.39
C ALA A 343 -10.22 -20.04 -10.77
N HIS A 344 -10.08 -21.04 -9.88
CA HIS A 344 -10.61 -22.38 -10.13
C HIS A 344 -12.15 -22.44 -10.16
N SER A 345 -12.85 -21.46 -9.57
CA SER A 345 -14.31 -21.35 -9.63
C SER A 345 -14.82 -21.16 -11.05
N ASP A 346 -14.01 -20.57 -11.94
CA ASP A 346 -14.32 -20.43 -13.36
C ASP A 346 -14.52 -21.79 -14.03
N ILE A 347 -13.59 -22.72 -13.77
CA ILE A 347 -13.62 -24.09 -14.27
C ILE A 347 -14.85 -24.84 -13.71
N ILE A 348 -15.22 -24.55 -12.46
CA ILE A 348 -16.41 -25.15 -11.84
C ILE A 348 -17.67 -24.60 -12.53
N PHE A 349 -17.78 -23.29 -12.71
CA PHE A 349 -18.93 -22.68 -13.37
C PHE A 349 -19.14 -23.20 -14.79
N GLN A 350 -18.07 -23.34 -15.58
CA GLN A 350 -18.15 -23.90 -16.95
C GLN A 350 -18.65 -25.36 -16.99
N LYS A 351 -18.52 -26.12 -15.89
CA LYS A 351 -19.02 -27.49 -15.79
C LYS A 351 -20.49 -27.58 -15.39
N HIS A 352 -20.96 -26.62 -14.60
CA HIS A 352 -22.27 -26.68 -13.96
C HIS A 352 -23.31 -25.73 -14.56
N LEU A 353 -22.87 -24.66 -15.23
CA LEU A 353 -23.73 -23.68 -15.86
C LEU A 353 -23.73 -23.85 -17.38
N CYS A 354 -24.87 -23.57 -18.04
CA CYS A 354 -24.86 -23.32 -19.47
C CYS A 354 -24.13 -22.01 -19.79
N GLY A 355 -23.73 -21.82 -21.06
CA GLY A 355 -22.95 -20.65 -21.46
C GLY A 355 -23.58 -19.31 -21.07
N THR A 356 -24.89 -19.16 -21.27
CA THR A 356 -25.61 -17.90 -20.98
C THR A 356 -25.71 -17.63 -19.47
N CYS A 357 -25.96 -18.64 -18.64
CA CYS A 357 -25.94 -18.49 -17.18
C CYS A 357 -24.52 -18.21 -16.66
N TYR A 358 -23.49 -18.83 -17.25
CA TYR A 358 -22.09 -18.55 -16.91
C TYR A 358 -21.73 -17.08 -17.21
N ASP A 359 -22.08 -16.58 -18.40
CA ASP A 359 -21.81 -15.19 -18.79
C ASP A 359 -22.58 -14.21 -17.88
N THR A 360 -23.83 -14.55 -17.52
CA THR A 360 -24.65 -13.74 -16.60
C THR A 360 -24.02 -13.66 -15.21
N VAL A 361 -23.63 -14.81 -14.63
CA VAL A 361 -23.03 -14.86 -13.28
C VAL A 361 -21.68 -14.15 -13.24
N THR A 362 -20.82 -14.38 -14.23
CA THR A 362 -19.50 -13.73 -14.30
C THR A 362 -19.63 -12.23 -14.56
N GLY A 363 -20.60 -11.81 -15.38
CA GLY A 363 -20.97 -10.42 -15.60
C GLY A 363 -21.42 -9.72 -14.32
N GLU A 364 -22.37 -10.31 -13.57
CA GLU A 364 -22.84 -9.75 -12.29
C GLU A 364 -21.73 -9.67 -11.24
N LEU A 365 -20.83 -10.67 -11.19
CA LEU A 365 -19.66 -10.62 -10.30
C LEU A 365 -18.71 -9.47 -10.68
N ALA A 366 -18.44 -9.27 -11.97
CA ALA A 366 -17.59 -8.18 -12.45
C ALA A 366 -18.23 -6.81 -12.18
N LEU A 367 -19.52 -6.65 -12.46
CA LEU A 367 -20.28 -5.43 -12.15
C LEU A 367 -20.28 -5.14 -10.65
N GLY A 368 -20.52 -6.15 -9.82
CA GLY A 368 -20.50 -6.02 -8.37
C GLY A 368 -19.14 -5.57 -7.84
N LEU A 369 -18.02 -6.03 -8.43
CA LEU A 369 -16.69 -5.54 -8.08
C LEU A 369 -16.47 -4.08 -8.47
N VAL A 370 -16.93 -3.66 -9.64
CA VAL A 370 -16.85 -2.26 -10.10
C VAL A 370 -17.72 -1.35 -9.21
N ASP A 371 -18.95 -1.76 -8.90
CA ASP A 371 -19.83 -1.01 -8.00
C ASP A 371 -19.20 -0.83 -6.61
N ASN A 372 -18.54 -1.88 -6.12
CA ASN A 372 -17.88 -1.85 -4.82
C ASN A 372 -16.57 -1.05 -4.85
N TRP A 373 -15.85 -1.08 -5.97
CA TRP A 373 -14.72 -0.19 -6.23
C TRP A 373 -15.14 1.27 -6.15
N MET A 374 -16.24 1.64 -6.81
CA MET A 374 -16.75 3.01 -6.79
C MET A 374 -17.10 3.47 -5.39
N LYS A 375 -17.69 2.59 -4.56
CA LYS A 375 -18.03 2.86 -3.15
C LYS A 375 -16.86 2.72 -2.18
N LEU A 376 -15.67 2.34 -2.65
CA LEU A 376 -14.54 2.07 -1.77
C LEU A 376 -14.22 3.25 -0.83
N PRO A 377 -14.15 4.51 -1.31
CA PRO A 377 -13.89 5.65 -0.44
C PRO A 377 -14.97 5.85 0.64
N THR A 378 -16.24 5.69 0.29
CA THR A 378 -17.35 5.94 1.21
C THR A 378 -17.46 4.90 2.31
N HIS A 379 -16.99 3.67 2.08
CA HIS A 379 -16.81 2.68 3.16
C HIS A 379 -15.92 3.21 4.29
N PHE A 380 -14.96 4.09 3.99
CA PHE A 380 -14.02 4.69 4.96
C PHE A 380 -14.39 6.12 5.37
N ARG A 381 -15.65 6.54 5.16
CA ARG A 381 -16.12 7.91 5.43
C ARG A 381 -15.30 8.98 4.70
N LEU A 382 -14.87 8.67 3.48
CA LEU A 382 -14.28 9.63 2.57
C LEU A 382 -15.32 10.03 1.51
N LYS A 383 -15.04 11.11 0.78
CA LYS A 383 -15.85 11.56 -0.36
C LYS A 383 -15.77 10.55 -1.52
N GLU A 384 -16.61 10.70 -2.53
CA GLU A 384 -16.56 9.84 -3.71
C GLU A 384 -15.26 10.05 -4.50
N TRP A 385 -14.89 9.08 -5.34
CA TRP A 385 -13.63 9.11 -6.11
C TRP A 385 -13.41 10.40 -6.88
N ALA A 386 -14.45 10.92 -7.54
CA ALA A 386 -14.35 12.14 -8.34
C ALA A 386 -13.90 13.34 -7.50
N GLU A 387 -14.52 13.55 -6.33
CA GLU A 387 -14.20 14.65 -5.44
C GLU A 387 -12.80 14.50 -4.82
N ILE A 388 -12.40 13.27 -4.46
CA ILE A 388 -11.07 13.03 -3.89
C ILE A 388 -9.98 13.29 -4.93
N VAL A 389 -10.16 12.82 -6.17
CA VAL A 389 -9.19 13.00 -7.26
C VAL A 389 -9.10 14.46 -7.66
N GLU A 390 -10.22 15.17 -7.73
CA GLU A 390 -10.25 16.61 -7.98
C GLU A 390 -9.49 17.38 -6.89
N ALA A 391 -9.79 17.11 -5.62
CA ALA A 391 -9.10 17.75 -4.50
C ALA A 391 -7.59 17.46 -4.50
N GLN A 392 -7.18 16.24 -4.88
CA GLN A 392 -5.77 15.91 -5.03
C GLN A 392 -5.12 16.68 -6.19
N GLY A 393 -5.80 16.83 -7.33
CA GLY A 393 -5.28 17.61 -8.45
C GLY A 393 -5.00 19.06 -8.08
N LEU A 394 -5.86 19.68 -7.25
CA LEU A 394 -5.66 21.03 -6.72
C LEU A 394 -4.51 21.12 -5.69
N GLU A 395 -4.23 20.03 -4.97
CA GLU A 395 -3.08 19.94 -4.07
C GLU A 395 -1.79 19.77 -4.88
N ASP A 396 -1.80 18.92 -5.91
CA ASP A 396 -0.65 18.66 -6.78
C ASP A 396 -0.26 19.93 -7.56
N GLN A 397 -1.22 20.72 -8.05
CA GLN A 397 -0.96 22.03 -8.69
C GLN A 397 -0.24 23.00 -7.75
N ARG A 398 -0.65 23.05 -6.47
CA ARG A 398 0.00 23.91 -5.45
C ARG A 398 1.43 23.49 -5.10
N TYR A 399 1.84 22.28 -5.50
CA TYR A 399 3.22 21.80 -5.38
C TYR A 399 4.05 22.06 -6.63
N GLU A 400 3.42 22.36 -7.77
CA GLU A 400 4.09 22.62 -9.05
C GLU A 400 4.23 24.12 -9.35
N ASP A 401 3.37 24.96 -8.76
CA ASP A 401 3.45 26.43 -8.72
C ASP A 401 4.37 26.91 -7.58
#